data_AF-A0A8S3BID9-F1
#
_entry.id   AF-A0A8S3BID9-F1
#
_cell.length_a   1.000
_cell.length_b   1.000
_cell.length_c   1.000
_cell.angle_alpha   90.00
_cell.angle_beta   90.00
_cell.angle_gamma   90.00
#
_symmetry.space_group_name_H-M   'P 1'
#
loop_
_entity.id
_entity.type
_entity.pdbx_description
1 polymer ?
#
loop_
_entity_poly.entity_id
_entity_poly.type
_entity_poly.pdbx_seq_one_letter_code
_entity_poly.pdbx_strand_id
1 'polypeptide(L)' 'MVDEQPKSTYVILPENSIKNLTVAELYDKEKYDLSTMVEVDVFTMLDATREGLTDEEVNERLLKFGHNRLEHKE' A
#
# COMPACT_ATOMS: atom_id res chain seq x y z
N MET A 1 24.31 -2.17 -20.12
CA MET A 1 23.39 -2.33 -18.97
C MET A 1 22.82 -0.95 -18.73
N VAL A 2 21.60 -0.69 -19.21
CA VAL A 2 20.90 0.56 -18.91
C VAL A 2 20.31 0.37 -17.53
N ASP A 3 20.95 0.97 -16.53
CA ASP A 3 20.43 1.07 -15.17
C ASP A 3 19.22 2.02 -15.26
N GLU A 4 18.04 1.43 -15.39
CA GLU A 4 16.78 2.16 -15.41
C GLU A 4 16.58 2.72 -14.00
N GLN A 5 17.01 3.97 -13.79
CA GLN A 5 16.78 4.67 -12.54
C GLN A 5 15.28 4.67 -12.25
N PRO A 6 14.81 4.16 -11.09
CA PRO A 6 13.39 4.18 -10.78
C PRO A 6 12.97 5.64 -10.68
N LYS A 7 12.24 6.12 -11.68
CA LYS A 7 11.60 7.45 -11.67
C LYS A 7 10.59 7.43 -10.53
N SER A 8 11.00 7.96 -9.39
CA SER A 8 10.12 8.00 -8.25
C SER A 8 8.99 8.98 -8.53
N THR A 9 7.75 8.47 -8.54
CA THR A 9 6.57 9.23 -8.93
C THR A 9 5.83 9.69 -7.67
N TYR A 10 5.62 11.00 -7.55
CA TYR A 10 4.73 11.56 -6.55
C TYR A 10 3.29 11.31 -6.97
N VAL A 11 2.50 10.70 -6.08
CA VAL A 11 1.09 10.40 -6.33
C VAL A 11 0.23 11.32 -5.48
N ILE A 12 -0.78 11.95 -6.08
CA ILE A 12 -1.76 12.73 -5.33
C ILE A 12 -2.63 11.76 -4.54
N LEU A 13 -2.31 11.59 -3.26
CA LEU A 13 -3.05 10.71 -2.36
C LEU A 13 -4.28 11.43 -1.79
N PRO A 14 -5.47 10.79 -1.80
CA PRO A 14 -6.61 11.33 -1.05
C PRO A 14 -6.30 11.28 0.46
N GLU A 15 -6.61 12.36 1.16
CA GLU A 15 -6.55 12.42 2.63
C GLU A 15 -7.40 11.26 3.19
N ASN A 16 -6.81 10.36 4.00
CA ASN A 16 -7.39 9.07 4.48
C ASN A 16 -7.39 7.85 3.50
N SER A 17 -6.41 7.76 2.60
CA SER A 17 -6.27 6.72 1.56
C SER A 17 -6.65 5.28 1.98
N ILE A 18 -6.03 4.62 2.97
CA ILE A 18 -6.34 3.20 3.24
C ILE A 18 -7.72 2.94 3.87
N LYS A 19 -8.27 3.93 4.61
CA LYS A 19 -9.55 3.79 5.32
C LYS A 19 -10.73 3.88 4.34
N ASN A 20 -10.63 4.77 3.35
CA ASN A 20 -11.66 5.01 2.36
C ASN A 20 -11.50 4.21 1.07
N LEU A 21 -10.30 3.75 0.72
CA LEU A 21 -10.08 2.91 -0.46
C LEU A 21 -10.55 1.48 -0.19
N THR A 22 -11.16 0.89 -1.22
CA THR A 22 -11.50 -0.53 -1.23
C THR A 22 -10.25 -1.38 -1.47
N VAL A 23 -10.29 -2.63 -1.03
CA VAL A 23 -9.19 -3.59 -1.24
C VAL A 23 -8.82 -3.69 -2.73
N ALA A 24 -9.81 -3.67 -3.62
CA ALA A 24 -9.60 -3.71 -5.06
C ALA A 24 -8.81 -2.51 -5.59
N GLU A 25 -9.03 -1.30 -5.05
CA GLU A 25 -8.29 -0.10 -5.47
C GLU A 25 -6.86 -0.07 -4.95
N LEU A 26 -6.58 -0.69 -3.80
CA LEU A 26 -5.23 -0.78 -3.25
C LEU A 26 -4.34 -1.79 -4.00
N TYR A 27 -4.95 -2.80 -4.64
CA TYR A 27 -4.23 -3.79 -5.46
C TYR A 27 -4.16 -3.42 -6.95
N ASP A 28 -4.75 -2.29 -7.34
CA ASP A 28 -4.69 -1.79 -8.70
C ASP A 28 -3.30 -1.20 -8.97
N LYS A 29 -2.44 -1.99 -9.61
CA LYS A 29 -1.07 -1.60 -9.99
C LYS A 29 -1.01 -0.45 -10.99
N GLU A 30 -2.10 -0.18 -11.72
CA GLU A 30 -2.13 0.95 -12.65
C GLU A 30 -2.41 2.27 -11.92
N LYS A 31 -3.18 2.22 -10.83
CA LYS A 31 -3.45 3.39 -9.96
C LYS A 31 -2.37 3.66 -8.94
N TYR A 32 -1.86 2.62 -8.28
CA TYR A 32 -0.93 2.78 -7.15
C TYR A 32 0.21 1.76 -7.23
N ASP A 33 1.29 2.14 -7.92
CA ASP A 33 2.48 1.32 -8.00
C ASP A 33 3.46 1.60 -6.84
N LEU A 34 3.33 0.81 -5.77
CA LEU A 34 4.17 0.88 -4.58
C LEU A 34 5.68 0.69 -4.85
N SER A 35 6.07 0.17 -6.02
CA SER A 35 7.48 -0.07 -6.38
C SER A 35 8.18 1.19 -6.87
N THR A 36 7.42 2.13 -7.44
CA THR A 36 7.91 3.38 -8.01
C THR A 36 7.56 4.60 -7.16
N MET A 37 6.67 4.48 -6.18
CA MET A 37 6.33 5.57 -5.26
C MET A 37 7.48 5.92 -4.30
N VAL A 38 7.55 7.19 -3.90
CA VAL A 38 8.46 7.65 -2.82
C VAL A 38 8.03 7.06 -1.48
N GLU A 39 9.00 6.78 -0.59
CA GLU A 39 8.73 6.18 0.73
C GLU A 39 7.64 6.93 1.51
N VAL A 40 7.65 8.26 1.45
CA VAL A 40 6.69 9.11 2.19
C VAL A 40 5.26 8.90 1.70
N ASP A 41 5.06 8.80 0.39
CA ASP A 41 3.75 8.54 -0.21
C ASP A 41 3.31 7.10 0.09
N VAL A 42 4.24 6.13 0.12
CA VAL A 42 3.94 4.76 0.55
C VAL A 42 3.44 4.73 1.99
N PHE A 43 4.11 5.44 2.91
CA PHE A 43 3.68 5.53 4.31
C PHE A 43 2.32 6.23 4.46
N THR A 44 2.11 7.33 3.74
CA THR A 44 0.82 8.05 3.75
C THR A 44 -0.30 7.20 3.15
N MET A 45 -0.03 6.50 2.05
CA MET A 45 -1.01 5.62 1.40
C MET A 45 -1.38 4.44 2.29
N LEU A 46 -0.38 3.81 2.91
CA LEU A 46 -0.55 2.67 3.79
C LEU A 46 -1.01 3.07 5.19
N ASP A 47 -1.24 4.36 5.48
CA ASP A 47 -1.57 4.90 6.82
C ASP A 47 -0.67 4.26 7.89
N ALA A 48 0.64 4.27 7.64
CA ALA A 48 1.64 3.58 8.44
C ALA A 48 2.79 4.51 8.79
N THR A 49 3.45 4.26 9.91
CA THR A 49 4.59 5.06 10.37
C THR A 49 5.89 4.27 10.22
N ARG A 50 7.03 4.96 10.39
CA ARG A 50 8.35 4.31 10.46
C ARG A 50 8.50 3.36 11.65
N GLU A 51 7.72 3.57 12.71
CA GLU A 51 7.66 2.69 13.88
C GLU A 51 6.73 1.50 13.66
N GLY A 52 6.01 1.48 12.54
CA GLY A 52 5.05 0.45 12.17
C GLY A 52 3.60 0.86 12.43
N LEU A 53 2.78 -0.14 12.71
CA LEU A 53 1.35 -0.03 13.02
C LEU A 53 1.13 -0.48 14.47
N THR A 54 0.14 0.12 15.12
CA THR A 54 -0.30 -0.34 16.44
C THR A 54 -1.05 -1.68 16.35
N ASP A 55 -1.12 -2.44 17.44
CA ASP A 55 -1.85 -3.70 17.50
C ASP A 55 -3.33 -3.56 17.09
N GLU A 56 -3.94 -2.42 17.44
CA GLU A 56 -5.33 -2.10 17.08
C GLU A 56 -5.50 -1.97 15.56
N GLU A 57 -4.64 -1.18 14.91
CA GLU A 57 -4.66 -0.99 13.45
C GLU A 57 -4.34 -2.28 12.70
N VAL A 58 -3.43 -3.10 13.23
CA VAL A 58 -3.13 -4.42 12.68
C VAL A 58 -4.37 -5.30 12.72
N ASN A 59 -5.10 -5.31 13.83
CA ASN A 59 -6.32 -6.11 13.97
C ASN A 59 -7.44 -5.60 13.05
N GLU A 60 -7.63 -4.29 12.92
CA GLU A 60 -8.58 -3.70 11.97
C GLU A 60 -8.24 -4.11 10.52
N ARG A 61 -6.95 -4.12 10.15
CA ARG A 61 -6.50 -4.58 8.83
C ARG A 61 -6.72 -6.07 8.66
N LEU A 62 -6.42 -6.90 9.65
CA LEU A 62 -6.67 -8.34 9.55
C LEU A 62 -8.17 -8.65 9.39
N LEU A 63 -9.04 -7.88 10.02
CA LEU A 63 -10.49 -8.01 9.85
C LEU A 63 -10.96 -7.52 8.47
N LYS A 64 -10.38 -6.44 7.95
CA LYS A 64 -10.74 -5.85 6.65
C LYS A 64 -10.19 -6.64 5.45
N PHE A 65 -8.93 -7.05 5.52
CA PHE A 65 -8.19 -7.67 4.42
C PHE A 65 -8.07 -9.19 4.55
N GLY A 66 -8.29 -9.74 5.74
CA GLY A 66 -8.03 -11.14 6.04
C GLY A 66 -6.54 -11.43 6.27
N HIS A 67 -6.24 -12.70 6.58
CA HIS A 67 -4.85 -13.15 6.69
C HIS A 67 -4.20 -13.26 5.31
N ASN A 68 -2.96 -12.78 5.19
CA ASN A 68 -2.14 -12.99 4.00
C ASN A 68 -2.02 -14.49 3.71
N ARG A 69 -2.58 -14.92 2.59
CA ARG A 69 -2.54 -16.31 2.12
C ARG A 69 -2.17 -16.30 0.65
N LEU A 70 -1.25 -17.16 0.28
CA LEU A 70 -1.05 -17.51 -1.13
C LEU A 70 -2.21 -18.43 -1.49
N GLU A 71 -3.05 -18.00 -2.42
CA GLU A 71 -4.05 -18.89 -2.99
C GLU A 71 -3.30 -20.06 -3.62
N HIS A 72 -3.61 -21.29 -3.20
CA HIS A 72 -3.08 -22.47 -3.87
C HIS A 72 -3.54 -22.39 -5.33
N LYS A 73 -2.60 -22.24 -6.25
CA LYS A 73 -2.85 -22.48 -7.68
C LYS A 73 -3.22 -23.96 -7.82
N GLU A 74 -4.48 -24.23 -8.16
CA GLU A 74 -4.80 -25.43 -8.94
C GLU A 74 -4.23 -25.29 -10.38
#